data_AF-A0A7C2QZ01-F1
#
_entry.id   AF-A0A7C2QZ01-F1
#
_cell.length_a   1.000
_cell.length_b   1.000
_cell.length_c   1.000
_cell.angle_alpha   90.00
_cell.angle_beta   90.00
_cell.angle_gamma   90.00
#
_symmetry.space_group_name_H-M   'P 1'
#
loop_
_entity.id
_entity.type
_entity.pdbx_description
1 polymer ?
#
loop_
_entity_poly.entity_id
_entity_poly.type
_entity_poly.pdbx_seq_one_letter_code
_entity_poly.pdbx_strand_id
1 'polypeptide(L)' 'MLDFLLIVDEDAVIEVMRLVGGEDAVNIVKFLMKNPSKSDEEIASALGMNVKDVRKILHKLIDYSLI' A
#
# COMPACT_ATOMS: atom_id res chain seq x y z
N MET A 1 10.03 -8.16 -10.32
CA MET A 1 9.11 -7.10 -10.87
C MET A 1 8.58 -6.16 -9.78
N LEU A 2 8.94 -6.36 -8.50
CA LEU A 2 8.86 -5.31 -7.46
C LEU A 2 10.20 -4.56 -7.29
N ASP A 3 11.26 -5.07 -7.92
CA ASP A 3 12.63 -4.58 -7.77
C ASP A 3 12.89 -3.23 -8.46
N PHE A 4 11.99 -2.79 -9.36
CA PHE A 4 12.19 -1.55 -10.12
C PHE A 4 11.75 -0.29 -9.38
N LEU A 5 10.75 -0.39 -8.48
CA LEU A 5 10.27 0.76 -7.70
C LEU A 5 11.22 1.10 -6.52
N LEU A 6 11.95 0.10 -6.02
CA LEU A 6 12.88 0.21 -4.88
C LEU A 6 14.20 0.95 -5.19
N ILE A 7 14.44 1.34 -6.45
CA ILE A 7 15.54 2.24 -6.83
C ILE A 7 15.16 3.71 -6.57
N VAL A 8 13.87 3.98 -6.32
CA VAL A 8 13.35 5.28 -5.93
C VAL A 8 13.34 5.37 -4.41
N ASP A 9 13.84 6.50 -3.88
CA ASP A 9 13.83 6.87 -2.46
C ASP A 9 12.53 6.43 -1.77
N GLU A 10 12.63 5.69 -0.65
CA GLU A 10 11.47 5.22 0.12
C GLU A 10 10.54 6.38 0.47
N ASP A 11 11.10 7.56 0.75
CA ASP A 11 10.33 8.77 1.05
C ASP A 11 9.50 9.23 -0.16
N ALA A 12 10.05 9.13 -1.38
CA ALA A 12 9.32 9.48 -2.60
C ALA A 12 8.19 8.47 -2.89
N VAL A 13 8.42 7.18 -2.65
CA VAL A 13 7.37 6.14 -2.76
C VAL A 13 6.25 6.45 -1.78
N ILE A 14 6.57 6.71 -0.51
CA ILE A 14 5.58 7.05 0.53
C ILE A 14 4.78 8.29 0.15
N GLU A 15 5.42 9.32 -0.40
CA GLU A 15 4.72 10.55 -0.76
C GLU A 15 3.77 10.34 -1.95
N VAL A 16 4.15 9.52 -2.94
CA VAL A 16 3.25 9.12 -4.03
C VAL A 16 2.03 8.35 -3.49
N MET A 17 2.24 7.40 -2.56
CA MET A 17 1.12 6.67 -1.94
C MET A 17 0.17 7.59 -1.18
N ARG A 18 0.71 8.58 -0.47
CA ARG A 18 -0.07 9.60 0.24
C ARG A 18 -0.90 10.42 -0.73
N LEU A 19 -0.32 10.83 -1.86
CA LEU A 19 -0.99 11.62 -2.89
C LEU A 19 -2.14 10.84 -3.54
N VAL A 20 -1.96 9.53 -3.74
CA VAL A 20 -2.98 8.68 -4.36
C VAL A 20 -4.05 8.24 -3.37
N GLY A 21 -3.70 7.77 -2.18
CA GLY A 21 -4.66 7.12 -1.27
C GLY A 21 -4.68 7.66 0.16
N GLY A 22 -4.01 8.78 0.43
CA GLY A 22 -3.94 9.38 1.76
C GLY A 22 -3.09 8.57 2.74
N GLU A 23 -3.25 8.87 4.04
CA GLU A 23 -2.51 8.19 5.12
C GLU A 23 -2.78 6.67 5.16
N ASP A 24 -3.99 6.26 4.81
CA ASP A 24 -4.36 4.84 4.84
C ASP A 24 -3.56 4.04 3.81
N ALA A 25 -3.31 4.61 2.62
CA ALA A 25 -2.42 4.00 1.63
C ALA A 25 -0.98 3.91 2.12
N VAL A 26 -0.49 4.96 2.79
CA VAL A 26 0.85 4.96 3.41
C VAL A 26 0.96 3.83 4.45
N ASN A 27 -0.05 3.67 5.31
CA ASN A 27 -0.04 2.63 6.34
C ASN A 27 -0.08 1.22 5.73
N ILE A 28 -0.92 1.00 4.71
CA ILE A 28 -1.02 -0.27 3.98
C ILE A 28 0.31 -0.61 3.29
N VAL A 29 0.94 0.35 2.60
CA VAL A 29 2.20 0.11 1.89
C VAL A 29 3.35 -0.14 2.86
N LYS A 30 3.47 0.64 3.94
CA LYS A 30 4.47 0.38 4.99
C LYS A 30 4.29 -0.98 5.64
N PHE A 31 3.05 -1.44 5.82
CA PHE A 31 2.76 -2.77 6.31
C PHE A 31 3.22 -3.84 5.31
N LEU A 32 2.89 -3.69 4.03
CA LEU A 32 3.26 -4.64 2.96
C LEU A 32 4.77 -4.71 2.70
N MET A 33 5.49 -3.58 2.79
CA MET A 33 6.95 -3.56 2.69
C MET A 33 7.63 -4.42 3.76
N LYS A 34 7.03 -4.50 4.95
CA LYS A 34 7.51 -5.34 6.06
C LYS A 34 6.92 -6.75 6.04
N ASN A 35 5.74 -6.91 5.46
CA ASN A 35 4.94 -8.14 5.45
C ASN A 35 4.44 -8.40 4.01
N PRO A 36 5.32 -8.85 3.10
CA PRO A 36 4.93 -9.07 1.72
C PRO A 36 3.89 -10.19 1.60
N SER A 37 3.11 -10.16 0.52
CA SER A 37 2.16 -11.21 0.15
C SER A 37 1.02 -11.46 1.16
N LYS A 38 0.58 -10.42 1.87
CA LYS A 38 -0.57 -10.47 2.78
C LYS A 38 -1.89 -10.26 2.05
N SER A 39 -2.93 -10.99 2.47
CA SER A 39 -4.29 -10.78 1.95
C SER A 39 -4.88 -9.47 2.45
N ASP A 40 -5.92 -8.96 1.77
CA ASP A 40 -6.62 -7.76 2.22
C ASP A 40 -7.28 -7.94 3.60
N GLU A 41 -7.72 -9.15 3.96
CA GLU A 41 -8.20 -9.47 5.31
C GLU A 41 -7.09 -9.43 6.36
N GLU A 42 -5.91 -9.96 6.04
CA GLU A 42 -4.76 -9.92 6.96
C GLU A 42 -4.29 -8.48 7.19
N ILE A 43 -4.25 -7.66 6.14
CA ILE A 43 -3.90 -6.23 6.23
C ILE A 43 -4.93 -5.49 7.08
N ALA A 44 -6.22 -5.70 6.80
CA ALA A 44 -7.31 -5.05 7.53
C ALA A 44 -7.28 -5.39 9.03
N SER A 45 -7.07 -6.67 9.35
CA SER A 45 -6.94 -7.15 10.72
C SER A 45 -5.73 -6.51 11.43
N ALA A 46 -4.57 -6.47 10.77
CA ALA A 46 -3.35 -5.93 11.35
C ALA A 46 -3.41 -4.40 11.57
N LEU A 47 -4.11 -3.67 10.70
CA LEU A 47 -4.21 -2.21 10.76
C LEU A 47 -5.49 -1.71 11.45
N GLY A 48 -6.37 -2.60 11.90
CA GLY A 48 -7.66 -2.22 12.49
C GLY A 48 -8.59 -1.51 11.51
N MET A 49 -8.49 -1.85 10.22
CA MET A 49 -9.25 -1.22 9.13
C MET A 49 -10.42 -2.11 8.68
N ASN A 50 -11.36 -1.52 7.94
CA ASN A 50 -12.36 -2.30 7.23
C ASN A 50 -11.74 -2.95 5.98
N VAL A 51 -11.97 -4.24 5.76
CA VAL A 51 -11.49 -4.97 4.57
C VAL A 51 -11.92 -4.30 3.26
N LYS A 52 -13.12 -3.70 3.21
CA LYS A 52 -13.61 -3.00 2.00
C LYS A 52 -12.79 -1.73 1.71
N ASP A 53 -12.36 -1.03 2.75
CA ASP A 53 -11.55 0.19 2.59
C ASP A 53 -10.14 -0.17 2.15
N VAL A 54 -9.57 -1.24 2.73
CA VAL A 54 -8.29 -1.81 2.27
C VAL A 54 -8.36 -2.19 0.80
N ARG A 55 -9.38 -2.95 0.37
CA ARG A 55 -9.59 -3.31 -1.05
C ARG A 55 -9.67 -2.10 -1.97
N LYS A 56 -10.45 -1.09 -1.58
CA LYS A 56 -10.60 0.14 -2.36
C LYS A 56 -9.27 0.86 -2.56
N ILE A 57 -8.45 0.92 -1.51
CA ILE A 57 -7.13 1.55 -1.56
C ILE A 57 -6.18 0.71 -2.42
N LEU A 58 -6.10 -0.59 -2.20
CA LEU A 58 -5.25 -1.48 -2.99
C LEU A 58 -5.60 -1.42 -4.48
N HIS A 59 -6.89 -1.47 -4.83
CA HIS A 59 -7.34 -1.30 -6.22
C HIS A 59 -6.91 0.05 -6.79
N LYS A 60 -7.05 1.14 -6.03
CA LYS A 60 -6.59 2.45 -6.47
C LYS A 60 -5.09 2.46 -6.75
N LEU A 61 -4.27 1.88 -5.87
CA LEU A 61 -2.82 1.81 -6.08
C LEU A 61 -2.46 0.94 -7.30
N ILE A 62 -3.17 -0.17 -7.51
CA ILE A 62 -3.03 -1.03 -8.71
C ILE A 62 -3.40 -0.27 -9.98
N ASP A 63 -4.48 0.52 -9.97
CA ASP A 63 -4.91 1.32 -11.14
C ASP A 63 -3.82 2.30 -11.58
N TYR A 64 -2.98 2.77 -10.64
CA TYR A 64 -1.81 3.62 -10.92
C TYR A 64 -0.50 2.84 -11.08
N SER A 65 -0.54 1.50 -11.12
CA SER A 65 0.64 0.62 -11.21
C SER A 65 1.69 0.86 -10.12
N LEU A 66 1.22 1.21 -8.92
CA LEU A 66 2.07 1.56 -7.78
C LEU A 66 2.42 0.37 -6.88
N ILE A 67 1.66 -0.71 -6.94
CA ILE A 67 1.86 -1.96 -6.20
C ILE A 67 1.56 -3.18 -7.07
#